data_AF-A0A6A7M0R7-F1
#
_entry.id   AF-A0A6A7M0R7-F1
#
_cell.length_a   1.000
_cell.length_b   1.000
_cell.length_c   1.000
_cell.angle_alpha   90.00
_cell.angle_beta   90.00
_cell.angle_gamma   90.00
#
_symmetry.space_group_name_H-M   'P 1'
#
loop_
_entity.id
_entity.type
_entity.pdbx_description
1 polymer ?
#
loop_
_entity_poly.entity_id
_entity_poly.type
_entity_poly.pdbx_seq_one_letter_code
_entity_poly.pdbx_strand_id
1 'polypeptide(L)'
;MSAATKVFWALALVALVLTACATTKGTLDRSQVETVRVDGRLYEVRVAPAGVEGEYRLLLVRGTVVVDPDPQLESQRNWNVVQPFMQRTCKGPFVVLENNLADKVNLHIRFRCGA
;
A
#
# COMPACT_ATOMS: atom_id res chain seq x y z
N MET A 1 25.36 -35.99 -10.59
CA MET A 1 24.13 -35.52 -9.90
C MET A 1 22.95 -36.34 -10.40
N SER A 2 22.22 -37.02 -9.50
CA SER A 2 21.13 -37.94 -9.87
C SER A 2 19.89 -37.16 -10.37
N ALA A 3 19.05 -37.81 -11.18
CA ALA A 3 17.82 -37.22 -11.72
C ALA A 3 16.87 -36.74 -10.60
N ALA A 4 16.82 -37.47 -9.48
CA ALA A 4 16.05 -37.10 -8.29
C ALA A 4 16.51 -35.76 -7.69
N THR A 5 17.82 -35.47 -7.70
CA THR A 5 18.38 -34.21 -7.21
C THR A 5 17.94 -33.04 -8.08
N LYS A 6 17.89 -33.20 -9.41
CA LYS A 6 17.45 -32.15 -10.34
C LYS A 6 15.96 -31.83 -10.19
N VAL A 7 15.12 -32.87 -9.99
CA VAL A 7 13.67 -32.71 -9.76
C VAL A 7 13.40 -31.98 -8.45
N PHE A 8 14.15 -32.29 -7.40
CA PHE A 8 14.04 -31.60 -6.11
C PHE A 8 14.36 -30.11 -6.21
N TRP A 9 15.44 -29.73 -6.90
CA TRP A 9 15.80 -28.33 -7.12
C TRP A 9 14.78 -27.58 -7.98
N ALA A 10 14.23 -28.22 -9.02
CA ALA A 10 13.19 -27.64 -9.86
C ALA A 10 11.91 -27.36 -9.05
N LEU A 11 11.48 -28.32 -8.21
CA LEU A 11 10.32 -28.14 -7.32
C LEU A 11 10.55 -27.05 -6.28
N ALA A 12 11.76 -26.98 -5.69
CA ALA A 12 12.12 -25.94 -4.74
C ALA A 12 12.10 -24.53 -5.36
N LEU A 13 12.60 -24.38 -6.60
CA LEU A 13 12.54 -23.12 -7.34
C LEU A 13 11.10 -22.71 -7.67
N VAL A 14 10.25 -23.65 -8.11
CA VAL A 14 8.84 -23.37 -8.39
C VAL A 14 8.10 -22.94 -7.12
N ALA A 15 8.35 -23.60 -5.99
CA ALA A 15 7.77 -23.20 -4.71
C ALA A 15 8.23 -21.80 -4.26
N LEU A 16 9.48 -21.42 -4.50
CA LEU A 16 9.99 -20.07 -4.23
C LEU A 16 9.32 -19.01 -5.11
N VAL A 17 9.15 -19.28 -6.40
CA VAL A 17 8.49 -18.34 -7.33
C VAL A 17 7.02 -18.15 -6.99
N LEU A 18 6.32 -19.24 -6.64
CA LEU A 18 4.91 -19.17 -6.22
C LEU A 18 4.72 -18.35 -4.94
N THR A 19 5.61 -18.50 -3.96
CA THR A 19 5.55 -17.73 -2.70
C THR A 19 5.90 -16.26 -2.89
N ALA A 20 6.82 -15.93 -3.81
CA ALA A 20 7.13 -14.55 -4.16
C ALA A 20 5.98 -13.85 -4.93
N CYS A 21 5.24 -14.58 -5.77
CA CYS A 21 4.06 -14.04 -6.45
C CYS A 21 2.82 -13.96 -5.54
N ALA A 22 2.77 -14.77 -4.48
CA ALA A 22 1.66 -14.82 -3.53
C ALA A 22 1.73 -13.73 -2.45
N THR A 23 2.77 -12.88 -2.44
CA THR A 23 2.82 -11.72 -1.54
C THR A 23 1.76 -10.74 -2.02
N THR A 24 0.57 -10.82 -1.44
CA THR A 24 -0.56 -10.00 -1.83
C THR A 24 -0.22 -8.55 -1.56
N LYS A 25 -0.34 -7.75 -2.62
CA LYS A 25 -0.37 -6.30 -2.52
C LYS A 25 -1.45 -5.92 -1.50
N GLY A 26 -1.11 -5.07 -0.52
CA GLY A 26 -2.06 -4.67 0.53
C GLY A 26 -3.39 -4.23 -0.09
N THR A 27 -4.51 -4.71 0.46
CA THR A 27 -5.86 -4.37 -0.01
C THR A 27 -6.65 -3.70 1.10
N LEU A 28 -7.68 -2.96 0.72
CA LEU A 28 -8.61 -2.32 1.63
C LEU A 28 -10.03 -2.75 1.27
N ASP A 29 -10.73 -3.41 2.20
CA ASP A 29 -12.09 -3.88 1.94
C ASP A 29 -13.04 -2.74 1.60
N ARG A 30 -13.90 -2.98 0.61
CA ARG A 30 -14.88 -2.02 0.08
C ARG A 30 -14.25 -0.72 -0.46
N SER A 31 -13.05 -0.83 -1.03
CA SER A 31 -12.37 0.28 -1.73
C SER A 31 -12.34 0.05 -3.24
N GLN A 32 -12.19 1.15 -3.99
CA GLN A 32 -11.75 1.13 -5.37
C GLN A 32 -10.31 1.62 -5.47
N VAL A 33 -9.61 1.20 -6.53
CA VAL A 33 -8.21 1.55 -6.76
C VAL A 33 -8.13 2.74 -7.70
N GLU A 34 -7.47 3.81 -7.27
CA GLU A 34 -7.05 4.91 -8.12
C GLU A 34 -5.53 4.86 -8.30
N THR A 35 -5.08 4.71 -9.55
CA THR A 35 -3.65 4.66 -9.87
C THR A 35 -3.15 6.07 -10.18
N VAL A 36 -2.08 6.49 -9.51
CA VAL A 36 -1.47 7.82 -9.70
C VAL A 36 0.03 7.72 -9.91
N ARG A 37 0.59 8.64 -10.70
CA ARG A 37 2.03 8.76 -10.92
C ARG A 37 2.54 10.08 -10.34
N VAL A 38 3.50 10.00 -9.43
CA VAL A 38 4.14 11.16 -8.78
C VAL A 38 5.65 10.97 -8.88
N ASP A 39 6.36 11.96 -9.41
CA ASP A 39 7.82 11.92 -9.61
C ASP A 39 8.31 10.64 -10.31
N GLY A 40 7.58 10.21 -11.34
CA GLY A 40 7.88 8.99 -12.10
C GLY A 40 7.54 7.68 -11.40
N ARG A 41 7.08 7.71 -10.14
CA ARG A 41 6.70 6.54 -9.33
C ARG A 41 5.22 6.27 -9.43
N LEU A 42 4.88 4.99 -9.56
CA LEU A 42 3.50 4.52 -9.61
C LEU A 42 2.99 4.21 -8.20
N TYR A 43 1.79 4.67 -7.89
CA TYR A 43 1.07 4.41 -6.64
C TYR A 43 -0.34 3.93 -6.94
N GLU A 44 -0.85 3.07 -6.08
CA GLU A 44 -2.26 2.72 -5.98
C GLU A 44 -2.81 3.34 -4.69
N VAL A 45 -3.83 4.17 -4.82
CA VAL A 45 -4.54 4.76 -3.70
C VAL A 45 -5.89 4.10 -3.58
N ARG A 46 -6.24 3.70 -2.35
CA ARG A 46 -7.52 3.08 -2.02
C ARG A 46 -8.13 3.85 -0.86
N VAL A 47 -9.38 4.27 -0.99
CA VAL A 47 -10.14 4.92 0.08
C VAL A 47 -11.42 4.14 0.34
N ALA A 48 -11.74 3.91 1.61
CA ALA A 48 -12.99 3.25 2.01
C ALA A 48 -13.48 3.78 3.37
N PRO A 49 -14.78 3.69 3.67
CA PRO A 49 -15.31 4.01 5.00
C PRO A 49 -14.67 3.15 6.11
N ALA A 50 -14.52 3.73 7.30
CA ALA A 50 -13.98 3.07 8.49
C ALA A 50 -15.05 2.37 9.36
N GLY A 51 -16.33 2.50 9.02
CA GLY A 51 -17.46 1.94 9.78
C GLY A 51 -18.07 2.92 10.79
N VAL A 52 -17.39 4.03 11.08
CA VAL A 52 -17.92 5.18 11.81
C VAL A 52 -18.27 6.28 10.81
N GLU A 53 -19.38 6.99 11.04
CA GLU A 53 -19.81 8.10 10.17
C GLU A 53 -18.74 9.19 10.11
N GLY A 54 -18.42 9.65 8.90
CA GLY A 54 -17.39 10.66 8.66
C GLY A 54 -15.95 10.16 8.78
N GLU A 55 -15.71 8.88 9.12
CA GLU A 55 -14.37 8.28 9.17
C GLU A 55 -14.06 7.40 7.96
N TYR A 56 -12.82 7.51 7.50
CA TYR A 56 -12.31 6.85 6.32
C TYR A 56 -10.95 6.23 6.59
N ARG A 57 -10.68 5.16 5.85
CA ARG A 57 -9.40 4.46 5.76
C ARG A 57 -8.82 4.72 4.38
N LEU A 58 -7.53 5.03 4.33
CA LEU A 58 -6.76 5.18 3.11
C LEU A 58 -5.60 4.20 3.15
N LEU A 59 -5.40 3.49 2.04
CA LEU A 59 -4.22 2.66 1.81
C LEU A 59 -3.51 3.17 0.55
N LEU A 60 -2.26 3.58 0.72
CA LEU A 60 -1.34 3.87 -0.37
C LEU A 60 -0.42 2.68 -0.56
N VAL A 61 -0.44 2.10 -1.75
CA VAL A 61 0.43 0.99 -2.10
C VAL A 61 1.36 1.36 -3.23
N ARG A 62 2.65 1.13 -3.05
CA ARG A 62 3.64 1.44 -4.08
C ARG A 62 3.57 0.41 -5.21
N GLY A 63 3.63 0.87 -6.45
CA GLY A 63 3.68 0.03 -7.66
C GLY A 63 5.09 -0.32 -8.12
N THR A 64 6.12 0.06 -7.36
CA THR A 64 7.54 -0.15 -7.69
C THR A 64 8.26 -0.80 -6.51
N VAL A 65 9.20 -1.71 -6.80
CA VAL A 65 10.07 -2.32 -5.80
C VAL A 65 11.11 -1.30 -5.33
N VAL A 66 11.34 -1.23 -4.02
CA VAL A 66 12.34 -0.36 -3.40
C VAL A 66 13.34 -1.24 -2.67
N VAL A 67 14.62 -1.09 -3.01
CA VAL A 67 15.72 -1.76 -2.31
C VAL A 67 16.15 -0.85 -1.17
N ASP A 68 16.24 -1.41 0.04
CA ASP A 68 16.64 -0.72 1.28
C ASP A 68 15.89 0.61 1.53
N PRO A 69 14.57 0.58 1.73
CA PRO A 69 13.78 1.78 1.95
C PRO A 69 14.10 2.42 3.31
N ASP A 70 14.33 3.73 3.32
CA ASP A 70 14.28 4.55 4.53
C ASP A 70 12.81 4.81 4.91
N PRO A 71 12.29 4.25 6.02
CA PRO A 71 10.88 4.37 6.36
C PRO A 71 10.41 5.81 6.63
N GLN A 72 11.29 6.68 7.15
CA GLN A 72 10.93 8.06 7.49
C GLN A 72 10.75 8.89 6.22
N LEU A 73 11.72 8.78 5.31
CA LEU A 73 11.68 9.42 4.00
C LEU A 73 10.48 8.92 3.17
N GLU A 74 10.19 7.62 3.22
CA GLU A 74 9.06 7.03 2.53
C GLU A 74 7.72 7.49 3.12
N SER A 75 7.60 7.59 4.44
CA SER A 75 6.41 8.17 5.09
C SER A 75 6.15 9.61 4.63
N GLN A 76 7.19 10.45 4.58
CA GLN A 76 7.06 11.85 4.15
C GLN A 76 6.66 11.98 2.67
N ARG A 77 7.22 11.16 1.79
CA ARG A 77 6.83 11.12 0.37
C ARG A 77 5.40 10.67 0.20
N ASN A 78 5.03 9.59 0.89
CA ASN A 78 3.69 9.03 0.84
C ASN A 78 2.65 10.06 1.32
N TRP A 79 2.97 10.84 2.36
CA TRP A 79 2.13 11.94 2.84
C TRP A 79 1.77 12.95 1.74
N ASN A 80 2.76 13.38 0.95
CA ASN A 80 2.53 14.32 -0.16
C ASN A 80 1.61 13.75 -1.25
N VAL A 81 1.59 12.43 -1.43
CA VAL A 81 0.72 11.75 -2.40
C VAL A 81 -0.73 11.71 -1.91
N VAL A 82 -0.95 11.46 -0.62
CA VAL A 82 -2.29 11.13 -0.08
C VAL A 82 -3.12 12.33 0.35
N GLN A 83 -2.49 13.46 0.66
CA GLN A 83 -3.19 14.69 1.08
C GLN A 83 -4.32 15.12 0.12
N PRO A 84 -4.11 15.17 -1.22
CA PRO A 84 -5.17 15.54 -2.15
C PRO A 84 -6.36 14.60 -2.14
N PHE A 85 -6.15 13.31 -1.83
CA PHE A 85 -7.21 12.32 -1.76
C PHE A 85 -8.08 12.54 -0.52
N MET A 86 -7.47 12.78 0.64
CA MET A 86 -8.22 13.10 1.86
C MET A 86 -9.03 14.40 1.71
N GLN A 87 -8.43 15.44 1.10
CA GLN A 87 -9.12 16.69 0.79
C GLN A 87 -10.33 16.46 -0.13
N ARG A 88 -10.16 15.67 -1.20
CA ARG A 88 -11.23 15.34 -2.15
C ARG A 88 -12.34 14.53 -1.49
N THR A 89 -12.00 13.57 -0.63
CA THR A 89 -12.96 12.75 0.11
C THR A 89 -13.79 13.60 1.07
N CYS A 90 -13.16 14.49 1.83
CA CYS A 90 -13.86 15.29 2.83
C CYS A 90 -14.54 16.54 2.28
N LYS A 91 -14.18 17.00 1.08
CA LYS A 91 -14.64 18.27 0.50
C LYS A 91 -14.50 19.44 1.48
N GLY A 92 -13.46 19.40 2.32
CA GLY A 92 -13.33 20.25 3.49
C GLY A 92 -12.20 19.78 4.42
N PRO A 93 -12.16 20.30 5.66
CA PRO A 93 -11.13 19.95 6.63
C PRO A 93 -11.21 18.47 7.03
N PHE A 94 -10.06 17.91 7.38
CA PHE A 94 -9.92 16.56 7.87
C PHE A 94 -8.91 16.50 9.01
N VAL A 95 -9.08 15.54 9.91
CA VAL A 95 -8.11 15.20 10.95
C VAL A 95 -7.64 13.77 10.75
N VAL A 96 -6.32 13.61 10.81
CA VAL A 96 -5.68 12.29 10.82
C VAL A 96 -5.81 11.70 12.22
N LEU A 97 -6.40 10.51 12.30
CA LEU A 97 -6.56 9.74 13.52
C LEU A 97 -5.42 8.74 13.70
N GLU A 98 -4.99 8.11 12.61
CA GLU A 98 -3.88 7.16 12.56
C GLU A 98 -3.07 7.37 11.28
N ASN A 99 -1.75 7.29 11.37
CA ASN A 99 -0.83 7.38 10.23
C ASN A 99 0.36 6.44 10.48
N ASN A 100 0.34 5.28 9.84
CA ASN A 100 1.35 4.26 10.04
C ASN A 100 1.70 3.60 8.71
N LEU A 101 2.93 3.14 8.58
CA LEU A 101 3.25 2.25 7.47
C LEU A 101 2.65 0.87 7.76
N ALA A 102 1.98 0.29 6.77
CA ALA A 102 1.46 -1.09 6.83
C ALA A 102 2.60 -2.11 6.70
N ASP A 103 3.70 -1.70 6.06
CA ASP A 103 4.97 -2.42 5.98
C ASP A 103 6.13 -1.40 5.99
N LYS A 104 7.21 -1.59 5.22
CA LYS A 104 8.30 -0.60 5.14
C LYS A 104 8.03 0.56 4.17
N VAL A 105 7.04 0.46 3.29
CA VAL A 105 6.84 1.39 2.16
C VAL A 105 5.37 1.77 1.92
N ASN A 106 4.41 0.94 2.30
CA ASN A 106 2.99 1.19 2.08
C ASN A 106 2.39 1.96 3.26
N LEU A 107 1.56 2.96 2.98
CA LEU A 107 1.01 3.85 4.01
C LEU A 107 -0.46 3.52 4.29
N HIS A 108 -0.80 3.36 5.57
CA HIS A 108 -2.17 3.29 6.03
C HIS A 108 -2.52 4.53 6.85
N ILE A 109 -3.66 5.15 6.53
CA ILE A 109 -4.19 6.30 7.26
C ILE A 109 -5.63 6.04 7.66
N ARG A 110 -5.98 6.36 8.90
CA ARG A 110 -7.37 6.60 9.30
C ARG A 110 -7.58 8.09 9.50
N PHE A 111 -8.62 8.66 8.92
CA PHE A 111 -8.92 10.09 8.99
C PHE A 111 -10.41 10.35 9.10
N ARG A 112 -10.78 11.52 9.66
CA ARG A 112 -12.16 11.96 9.85
C ARG A 112 -12.40 13.29 9.16
N CYS A 113 -13.54 13.44 8.50
CA CYS A 113 -13.97 14.68 7.87
C CYS A 113 -14.70 15.61 8.86
N GLY A 114 -14.65 16.93 8.62
CA GLY A 114 -15.45 17.90 9.37
C GLY A 114 -14.93 18.21 10.77
N ALA A 115 -13.61 18.17 10.94
CA ALA A 115 -12.95 18.66 12.14
C ALA A 115 -12.94 20.19 12.21
#